data_AF-A1D8V8-F1
#
_entry.id   AF-A1D8V8-F1
#
_cell.length_a   1.000
_cell.length_b   1.000
_cell.length_c   1.000
_cell.angle_alpha   90.00
_cell.angle_beta   90.00
_cell.angle_gamma   90.00
#
_symmetry.space_group_name_H-M   'P 1'
#
loop_
_entity.id
_entity.type
_entity.pdbx_description
1 polymer ?
#
loop_
_entity_poly.entity_id
_entity_poly.type
_entity_poly.pdbx_seq_one_letter_code
_entity_poly.pdbx_strand_id
1 'polypeptide(L)'
;MSTAVWDPDAILQITDPSGRGMLCVGLARPHSPSGLRGRCRCDLPPARYRDILSILDTLSRTPPQYVTNRELRSIARLGLCKWHTHQVDEVVANWEDILGCVESISGTHEGQREEIIQDLKELQKEIDECRRLLLVKEDCEDALSVLLRRHLNRNARLKKELVESQATCARLQKELARVKDQDQKNCRLSAENSRLSTLLKRAEEEQERYKNQATNLTAECEKLRMQNAELQADVNSRKDKYKDLQDKEQSATRELIAASTELQEAQSVNQGLENDKKALQSEINVLKHEVNKLNDNNTSISSQLARTAASLQTVTKELSAACQANLELRTRIGQLSTPVWYRLIQWIKQKLSGLSNLRNPGKEVSDEEEGMALAPTGSGREVGLA
;
A
#
# COMPACT_ATOMS: atom_id res chain seq x y z
N MET A 1 -30.27 -91.08 7.43
CA MET A 1 -30.44 -89.61 7.40
C MET A 1 -30.41 -89.15 8.84
N SER A 2 -29.30 -88.54 9.30
CA SER A 2 -29.17 -88.10 10.69
C SER A 2 -29.92 -86.78 10.88
N THR A 3 -30.75 -86.72 11.92
CA THR A 3 -31.57 -85.57 12.30
C THR A 3 -30.71 -84.51 13.01
N ALA A 4 -30.65 -83.30 12.46
CA ALA A 4 -30.03 -82.16 13.13
C ALA A 4 -30.75 -81.85 14.45
N VAL A 5 -29.98 -81.54 15.49
CA VAL A 5 -30.48 -81.24 16.85
C VAL A 5 -30.89 -79.78 16.97
N TRP A 6 -30.23 -78.88 16.25
CA TRP A 6 -30.50 -77.44 16.20
C TRP A 6 -29.91 -76.83 14.92
N ASP A 7 -30.29 -75.59 14.61
CA ASP A 7 -29.79 -74.84 13.47
C ASP A 7 -28.73 -73.80 13.91
N PRO A 8 -27.42 -74.14 13.84
CA PRO A 8 -26.36 -73.25 14.28
C PRO A 8 -26.21 -72.02 13.37
N ASP A 9 -26.61 -72.10 12.11
CA ASP A 9 -26.52 -70.99 11.18
C ASP A 9 -27.54 -69.91 11.54
N ALA A 10 -28.78 -70.32 11.80
CA ALA A 10 -29.85 -69.41 12.21
C ALA A 10 -29.59 -68.77 13.59
N ILE A 11 -29.09 -69.54 14.55
CA ILE A 11 -28.89 -69.07 15.93
C ILE A 11 -27.65 -68.17 16.05
N LEU A 12 -26.53 -68.55 15.43
CA LEU A 12 -25.31 -67.72 15.40
C LEU A 12 -25.38 -66.63 14.31
N GLN A 13 -26.46 -66.63 13.53
CA GLN A 13 -26.77 -65.71 12.43
C GLN A 13 -25.62 -65.66 11.43
N ILE A 14 -25.04 -66.78 11.03
CA ILE A 14 -23.78 -66.77 10.27
C ILE A 14 -24.01 -66.35 8.82
N THR A 15 -25.08 -66.84 8.19
CA THR A 15 -25.51 -66.40 6.85
C THR A 15 -26.38 -65.14 6.90
N ASP A 16 -26.37 -64.38 5.80
CA ASP A 16 -27.26 -63.24 5.63
C ASP A 16 -28.69 -63.73 5.30
N PRO A 17 -29.72 -63.34 6.07
CA PRO A 17 -31.12 -63.72 5.79
C PRO A 17 -31.62 -63.24 4.42
N SER A 18 -30.92 -62.32 3.75
CA SER A 18 -31.27 -61.89 2.40
C SER A 18 -30.85 -62.85 1.26
N GLY A 19 -30.20 -63.97 1.58
CA GLY A 19 -29.86 -65.02 0.62
C GLY A 19 -28.76 -64.65 -0.39
N ARG A 20 -28.09 -63.50 -0.19
CA ARG A 20 -27.06 -62.96 -1.09
C ARG A 20 -25.67 -63.59 -0.91
N GLY A 21 -25.56 -64.65 -0.13
CA GLY A 21 -24.30 -65.32 0.19
C GLY A 21 -23.85 -65.05 1.62
N MET A 22 -22.59 -65.40 1.92
CA MET A 22 -22.04 -65.23 3.27
C MET A 22 -21.27 -63.92 3.38
N LEU A 23 -21.73 -63.07 4.29
CA LEU A 23 -21.09 -61.81 4.65
C LEU A 23 -20.13 -62.00 5.82
N CYS A 24 -19.16 -61.10 5.90
CA CYS A 24 -18.25 -61.04 7.03
C CYS A 24 -19.00 -60.86 8.36
N VAL A 25 -18.76 -61.76 9.32
CA VAL A 25 -19.42 -61.75 10.64
C VAL A 25 -18.93 -60.62 11.57
N GLY A 26 -17.85 -59.94 11.19
CA GLY A 26 -17.29 -58.80 11.91
C GLY A 26 -18.20 -57.58 11.90
N LEU A 27 -18.13 -56.79 12.96
CA LEU A 27 -18.90 -55.55 13.11
C LEU A 27 -18.16 -54.40 12.42
N ALA A 28 -18.89 -53.62 11.63
CA ALA A 28 -18.37 -52.39 11.05
C ALA A 28 -17.97 -51.41 12.17
N ARG A 29 -16.81 -50.74 12.03
CA ARG A 29 -16.36 -49.74 13.00
C ARG A 29 -17.41 -48.61 13.17
N PRO A 30 -17.47 -47.94 14.34
CA PRO A 30 -18.53 -46.99 14.72
C PRO A 30 -18.65 -45.71 13.88
N HIS A 31 -17.91 -45.58 12.77
CA HIS A 31 -17.87 -44.36 11.96
C HIS A 31 -18.96 -44.32 10.88
N SER A 32 -19.92 -45.26 10.91
CA SER A 32 -21.13 -45.16 10.09
C SER A 32 -22.03 -44.05 10.64
N PRO A 33 -22.47 -43.09 9.80
CA PRO A 33 -23.31 -41.97 10.22
C PRO A 33 -24.69 -42.40 10.76
N SER A 34 -25.05 -43.68 10.62
CA SER A 34 -26.29 -44.26 11.16
C SER A 34 -26.19 -44.76 12.61
N GLY A 35 -25.02 -44.77 13.25
CA GLY A 35 -24.83 -45.22 14.64
C GLY A 35 -25.16 -46.71 14.90
N LEU A 36 -25.64 -47.43 13.90
CA LEU A 36 -26.00 -48.84 13.98
C LEU A 36 -24.74 -49.69 13.73
N ARG A 37 -24.38 -50.54 14.70
CA ARG A 37 -23.33 -51.58 14.58
C ARG A 37 -23.80 -52.66 13.59
N GLY A 38 -23.76 -52.34 12.30
CA GLY A 38 -24.09 -53.29 11.24
C GLY A 38 -22.97 -54.32 11.02
N ARG A 39 -23.35 -55.51 10.55
CA ARG A 39 -22.40 -56.49 10.03
C ARG A 39 -21.66 -55.93 8.82
N CYS A 40 -20.40 -56.33 8.68
CA CYS A 40 -19.59 -55.98 7.54
C CYS A 40 -20.22 -56.55 6.25
N ARG A 41 -20.35 -55.70 5.23
CA ARG A 41 -20.90 -56.09 3.91
C ARG A 41 -19.87 -56.72 2.97
N CYS A 42 -18.71 -57.11 3.47
CA CYS A 42 -17.71 -57.80 2.63
C CYS A 42 -18.13 -59.25 2.42
N ASP A 43 -18.31 -59.64 1.17
CA ASP A 43 -18.53 -61.03 0.77
C ASP A 43 -17.30 -61.89 1.09
N LEU A 44 -17.55 -63.09 1.59
CA LEU A 44 -16.50 -64.08 1.81
C LEU A 44 -16.28 -64.93 0.56
N PRO A 45 -15.03 -65.34 0.29
CA PRO A 45 -14.74 -66.27 -0.80
C PRO A 45 -15.54 -67.57 -0.67
N PRO A 46 -16.13 -68.11 -1.75
CA PRO A 46 -16.95 -69.32 -1.71
C PRO A 46 -16.25 -70.55 -1.12
N ALA A 47 -14.92 -70.63 -1.23
CA ALA A 47 -14.13 -71.69 -0.61
C ALA A 47 -14.25 -71.68 0.92
N ARG A 48 -14.10 -70.50 1.55
CA ARG A 48 -14.24 -70.35 3.01
C ARG A 48 -15.67 -70.61 3.47
N TYR A 49 -16.65 -70.23 2.65
CA TYR A 49 -18.05 -70.51 2.95
C TYR A 49 -18.32 -72.01 3.03
N ARG A 50 -17.80 -72.82 2.10
CA ARG A 50 -17.93 -74.29 2.15
C ARG A 50 -17.30 -74.88 3.41
N ASP A 51 -16.13 -74.37 3.80
CA ASP A 51 -15.47 -74.83 5.03
C ASP A 51 -16.30 -74.51 6.28
N ILE A 52 -16.92 -73.32 6.32
CA ILE A 52 -17.82 -72.93 7.41
C ILE A 52 -19.06 -73.82 7.45
N LEU A 53 -19.69 -74.09 6.30
CA LEU A 53 -20.84 -75.00 6.23
C LEU A 53 -20.50 -76.42 6.71
N SER A 54 -19.30 -76.91 6.43
CA SER A 54 -18.85 -78.22 6.93
C SER A 54 -18.72 -78.25 8.46
N ILE A 55 -18.27 -77.15 9.07
CA ILE A 55 -18.20 -77.03 10.53
C ILE A 55 -19.61 -76.90 11.11
N LEU A 56 -20.50 -76.13 10.48
CA LEU A 56 -21.89 -75.98 10.90
C LEU A 56 -22.69 -77.28 10.82
N ASP A 57 -22.49 -78.11 9.80
CA ASP A 57 -23.10 -79.45 9.73
C ASP A 57 -22.65 -80.31 10.92
N THR A 58 -21.38 -80.20 11.30
CA THR A 58 -20.83 -80.90 12.47
C THR A 58 -21.47 -80.37 13.77
N LEU A 59 -21.57 -79.05 13.92
CA LEU A 59 -22.21 -78.42 15.09
C LEU A 59 -23.70 -78.75 15.19
N SER A 60 -24.42 -78.86 14.08
CA SER A 60 -25.85 -79.18 14.08
C SER A 60 -26.18 -80.54 14.71
N ARG A 61 -25.18 -81.44 14.80
CA ARG A 61 -25.30 -82.78 15.39
C ARG A 61 -24.94 -82.81 16.88
N THR A 62 -24.36 -81.73 17.39
CA THR A 62 -23.90 -81.59 18.78
C THR A 62 -24.79 -80.57 19.47
N PRO A 63 -25.42 -80.87 20.62
CA PRO A 63 -26.24 -79.89 21.34
C PRO A 63 -25.48 -78.59 21.65
N PRO A 64 -26.16 -77.42 21.68
CA PRO A 64 -25.54 -76.11 21.92
C PRO A 64 -24.56 -76.07 23.11
N GLN A 65 -24.90 -76.78 24.20
CA GLN A 65 -24.12 -76.86 25.45
C GLN A 65 -22.77 -77.59 25.33
N TYR A 66 -22.55 -78.35 24.25
CA TYR A 66 -21.31 -79.11 24.02
C TYR A 66 -20.45 -78.52 22.89
N VAL A 67 -20.86 -77.39 22.32
CA VAL A 67 -20.09 -76.70 21.28
C VAL A 67 -18.81 -76.14 21.89
N THR A 68 -17.66 -76.47 21.30
CA THR A 68 -16.37 -76.03 21.85
C THR A 68 -15.95 -74.66 21.31
N ASN A 69 -15.26 -73.87 22.14
CA ASN A 69 -14.65 -72.60 21.73
C ASN A 69 -13.73 -72.76 20.49
N ARG A 70 -13.11 -73.93 20.32
CA ARG A 70 -12.26 -74.25 19.16
C ARG A 70 -13.05 -74.23 17.85
N GLU A 71 -14.26 -74.77 17.85
CA GLU A 71 -15.13 -74.80 16.67
C GLU A 71 -15.63 -73.38 16.35
N LEU A 72 -16.08 -72.63 17.37
CA LEU A 72 -16.50 -71.24 17.23
C LEU A 72 -15.37 -70.34 16.69
N ARG A 73 -14.15 -70.45 17.22
CA ARG A 73 -12.97 -69.71 16.72
C ARG A 73 -12.62 -70.08 15.29
N SER A 74 -12.80 -71.34 14.92
CA SER A 74 -12.54 -71.81 13.55
C SER A 74 -13.52 -71.17 12.57
N ILE A 75 -14.81 -71.13 12.92
CA ILE A 75 -15.85 -70.44 12.13
C ILE A 75 -15.56 -68.94 12.06
N ALA A 76 -15.25 -68.28 13.19
CA ALA A 76 -14.98 -66.84 13.21
C ALA A 76 -13.78 -66.46 12.33
N ARG A 77 -12.68 -67.23 12.36
CA ARG A 77 -11.50 -66.98 11.50
C ARG A 77 -11.81 -67.08 10.01
N LEU A 78 -12.64 -68.05 9.63
CA LEU A 78 -13.06 -68.23 8.24
C LEU A 78 -14.10 -67.17 7.84
N GLY A 79 -14.95 -66.76 8.79
CA GLY A 79 -16.05 -65.81 8.65
C GLY A 79 -15.66 -64.34 8.65
N LEU A 80 -14.41 -64.00 8.96
CA LEU A 80 -13.92 -62.62 9.02
C LEU A 80 -13.12 -62.26 7.76
N CYS A 81 -13.41 -61.08 7.20
CA CYS A 81 -12.62 -60.52 6.11
C CYS A 81 -11.26 -60.01 6.62
N LYS A 82 -10.33 -59.74 5.70
CA LYS A 82 -8.96 -59.29 6.02
C LYS A 82 -8.87 -58.07 6.95
N TRP A 83 -9.90 -57.24 6.97
CA TRP A 83 -9.96 -56.02 7.78
C TRP A 83 -10.51 -56.25 9.20
N HIS A 84 -11.20 -57.37 9.44
CA HIS A 84 -11.84 -57.70 10.71
C HIS A 84 -11.22 -58.94 11.38
N THR A 85 -10.05 -59.41 10.92
CA THR A 85 -9.35 -60.57 11.50
C THR A 85 -9.02 -60.43 12.99
N HIS A 86 -8.96 -59.20 13.51
CA HIS A 86 -8.74 -58.90 14.92
C HIS A 86 -10.01 -59.06 15.80
N GLN A 87 -11.18 -59.26 15.21
CA GLN A 87 -12.46 -59.41 15.93
C GLN A 87 -12.82 -60.87 16.24
N VAL A 88 -11.90 -61.82 16.03
CA VAL A 88 -12.18 -63.26 16.27
C VAL A 88 -12.70 -63.50 17.68
N ASP A 89 -12.03 -62.97 18.70
CA ASP A 89 -12.44 -63.20 20.09
C ASP A 89 -13.72 -62.44 20.47
N GLU A 90 -13.97 -61.26 19.89
CA GLU A 90 -15.21 -60.48 20.09
C GLU A 90 -16.43 -61.21 19.51
N VAL A 91 -16.29 -61.77 18.31
CA VAL A 91 -17.35 -62.56 17.66
C VAL A 91 -17.64 -63.84 18.44
N VAL A 92 -16.59 -64.53 18.90
CA VAL A 92 -16.73 -65.77 19.67
C VAL A 92 -17.38 -65.52 21.03
N ALA A 93 -16.97 -64.47 21.75
CA ALA A 93 -17.60 -64.11 23.02
C ALA A 93 -19.10 -63.81 22.86
N ASN A 94 -19.47 -63.07 21.80
CA ASN A 94 -20.88 -62.81 21.49
C ASN A 94 -21.66 -64.11 21.18
N TRP A 95 -21.04 -65.07 20.49
CA TRP A 95 -21.66 -66.38 20.24
C TRP A 95 -21.79 -67.21 21.52
N GLU A 96 -20.81 -67.17 22.42
CA GLU A 96 -20.87 -67.84 23.72
C GLU A 96 -22.00 -67.26 24.59
N ASP A 97 -22.17 -65.93 24.60
CA ASP A 97 -23.29 -65.28 25.29
C ASP A 97 -24.66 -65.71 24.74
N ILE A 98 -24.79 -65.78 23.40
CA ILE A 98 -26.02 -66.27 22.74
C ILE A 98 -26.33 -67.71 23.16
N LEU A 99 -25.32 -68.59 23.13
CA LEU A 99 -25.49 -70.00 23.50
C LEU A 99 -25.86 -70.15 25.00
N GLY A 100 -25.26 -69.33 25.88
CA GLY A 100 -25.61 -69.31 27.30
C GLY A 100 -27.05 -68.83 27.57
N CYS A 101 -27.56 -67.88 26.80
CA CYS A 101 -28.97 -67.48 26.88
C CYS A 101 -29.92 -68.61 26.44
N VAL A 102 -29.56 -69.34 25.38
CA VAL A 102 -30.34 -70.49 24.91
C VAL A 102 -30.40 -71.59 25.98
N GLU A 103 -29.29 -71.85 26.66
CA GLU A 103 -29.19 -72.82 27.75
C GLU A 103 -30.11 -72.46 28.95
N SER A 104 -30.15 -71.19 29.34
CA SER A 104 -31.02 -70.71 30.42
C SER A 104 -32.52 -70.89 30.10
N ILE A 105 -32.90 -70.65 28.86
CA ILE A 105 -34.28 -70.81 28.38
C ILE A 105 -34.65 -72.30 28.28
N SER A 106 -33.76 -73.15 27.76
CA SER A 106 -34.02 -74.58 27.69
C SER A 106 -34.14 -75.22 29.08
N GLY A 107 -33.26 -74.84 30.02
CA GLY A 107 -33.29 -75.40 31.39
C GLY A 107 -34.56 -75.04 32.17
N THR A 108 -35.09 -73.82 31.99
CA THR A 108 -36.35 -73.41 32.64
C THR A 108 -37.56 -74.11 32.04
N HIS A 109 -37.60 -74.31 30.72
CA HIS A 109 -38.66 -75.07 30.07
C HIS A 109 -38.61 -76.57 30.41
N GLU A 110 -37.42 -77.16 30.53
CA GLU A 110 -37.26 -78.55 30.97
C GLU A 110 -37.79 -78.76 32.39
N GLY A 111 -37.45 -77.87 33.33
CA GLY A 111 -37.98 -77.94 34.70
C GLY A 111 -39.51 -77.85 34.78
N GLN A 112 -40.12 -76.91 34.04
CA GLN A 112 -41.59 -76.79 33.97
C GLN A 112 -42.24 -78.00 33.31
N ARG A 113 -41.59 -78.56 32.28
CA ARG A 113 -42.09 -79.75 31.59
C ARG A 113 -42.06 -80.97 32.50
N GLU A 114 -41.01 -81.13 33.31
CA GLU A 114 -40.89 -82.20 34.29
C GLU A 114 -41.96 -82.11 35.37
N GLU A 115 -42.23 -80.91 35.89
CA GLU A 115 -43.31 -80.64 36.85
C GLU A 115 -44.68 -81.02 36.27
N ILE A 116 -44.99 -80.59 35.04
CA ILE A 116 -46.24 -80.95 34.35
C ILE A 116 -46.34 -82.47 34.13
N ILE A 117 -45.25 -83.13 33.74
CA ILE A 117 -45.25 -84.60 33.56
C ILE A 117 -45.52 -85.30 34.89
N GLN A 118 -44.97 -84.79 35.99
CA GLN A 118 -45.18 -85.35 37.32
C GLN A 118 -46.64 -85.18 37.78
N ASP A 119 -47.22 -84.00 37.57
CA ASP A 119 -48.63 -83.71 37.85
C ASP A 119 -49.58 -84.60 37.05
N LEU A 120 -49.28 -84.83 35.77
CA LEU A 120 -50.07 -85.72 34.91
C LEU A 120 -50.00 -87.17 35.39
N LYS A 121 -48.83 -87.64 35.86
CA LYS A 121 -48.68 -88.97 36.46
C LYS A 121 -49.48 -89.10 37.75
N GLU A 122 -49.50 -88.07 38.58
CA GLU A 122 -50.30 -88.06 39.81
C GLU A 122 -51.80 -88.08 39.50
N LEU A 123 -52.25 -87.28 38.53
CA LEU A 123 -53.64 -87.27 38.07
C LEU A 123 -54.06 -88.64 37.50
N GLN A 124 -53.18 -89.30 36.74
CA GLN A 124 -53.42 -90.63 36.21
C GLN A 124 -53.61 -91.66 37.33
N LYS A 125 -52.79 -91.60 38.40
CA LYS A 125 -52.95 -92.46 39.58
C LYS A 125 -54.29 -92.22 40.28
N GLU A 126 -54.72 -90.97 40.41
CA GLU A 126 -56.02 -90.62 41.00
C GLU A 126 -57.19 -91.16 40.17
N ILE A 127 -57.11 -91.06 38.84
CA ILE A 127 -58.11 -91.65 37.92
C ILE A 127 -58.17 -93.16 38.06
N ASP A 128 -57.03 -93.83 38.15
CA ASP A 128 -56.97 -95.29 38.29
C ASP A 128 -57.45 -95.77 39.66
N GLU A 129 -57.27 -94.98 40.72
CA GLU A 129 -57.90 -95.19 42.04
C GLU A 129 -59.42 -95.01 41.98
N CYS A 130 -59.92 -93.95 41.31
CA CYS A 130 -61.35 -93.76 41.10
C CYS A 130 -61.98 -94.94 40.34
N ARG A 131 -61.31 -95.43 39.29
CA ARG A 131 -61.74 -96.61 38.52
C ARG A 131 -61.79 -97.86 39.38
N ARG A 132 -60.83 -98.07 40.28
CA ARG A 132 -60.82 -99.20 41.22
C ARG A 132 -61.98 -99.12 42.21
N LEU A 133 -62.23 -97.95 42.80
CA LEU A 133 -63.32 -97.75 43.77
C LEU A 133 -64.71 -97.90 43.13
N LEU A 134 -64.89 -97.52 41.86
CA LEU A 134 -66.15 -97.70 41.13
C LEU A 134 -66.46 -99.17 40.79
N LEU A 135 -65.47 -100.07 40.82
CA LEU A 135 -65.64 -101.51 40.53
C LEU A 135 -66.04 -102.33 41.78
N VAL A 136 -65.90 -101.78 42.98
CA VAL A 136 -66.27 -102.44 44.25
C VAL A 136 -67.71 -102.06 44.61
N LYS A 137 -68.59 -103.06 44.78
CA LYS A 137 -70.05 -102.86 44.92
C LYS A 137 -70.56 -102.53 46.33
N GLU A 138 -69.72 -102.50 47.36
CA GLU A 138 -70.13 -102.26 48.75
C GLU A 138 -69.17 -101.27 49.47
N ASP A 139 -69.77 -100.33 50.20
CA ASP A 139 -69.17 -99.37 51.18
C ASP A 139 -67.98 -98.48 50.73
N CYS A 140 -68.00 -97.98 49.48
CA CYS A 140 -66.97 -97.04 48.97
C CYS A 140 -67.42 -95.56 48.89
N GLU A 141 -68.61 -95.21 49.40
CA GLU A 141 -69.19 -93.86 49.28
C GLU A 141 -68.34 -92.77 49.94
N ASP A 142 -67.74 -93.05 51.10
CA ASP A 142 -66.88 -92.09 51.81
C ASP A 142 -65.59 -91.80 51.03
N ALA A 143 -64.97 -92.84 50.44
CA ALA A 143 -63.75 -92.71 49.66
C ALA A 143 -64.00 -91.93 48.35
N LEU A 144 -65.10 -92.23 47.65
CA LEU A 144 -65.55 -91.49 46.47
C LEU A 144 -65.88 -90.03 46.82
N SER A 145 -66.51 -89.78 47.97
CA SER A 145 -66.84 -88.42 48.44
C SER A 145 -65.59 -87.59 48.75
N VAL A 146 -64.57 -88.20 49.36
CA VAL A 146 -63.27 -87.54 49.62
C VAL A 146 -62.55 -87.20 48.32
N LEU A 147 -62.51 -88.12 47.35
CA LEU A 147 -61.89 -87.89 46.04
C LEU A 147 -62.63 -86.80 45.26
N LEU A 148 -63.96 -86.85 45.21
CA LEU A 148 -64.77 -85.83 44.56
C LEU A 148 -64.53 -84.45 45.18
N ARG A 149 -64.46 -84.37 46.51
CA ARG A 149 -64.15 -83.11 47.22
C ARG A 149 -62.75 -82.59 46.89
N ARG A 150 -61.75 -83.46 46.79
CA ARG A 150 -60.39 -83.07 46.36
C ARG A 150 -60.38 -82.53 44.93
N HIS A 151 -61.06 -83.19 44.00
CA HIS A 151 -61.17 -82.72 42.62
C HIS A 151 -61.93 -81.40 42.50
N LEU A 152 -63.03 -81.23 43.23
CA LEU A 152 -63.77 -79.97 43.27
C LEU A 152 -62.90 -78.83 43.82
N ASN A 153 -62.14 -79.09 44.89
CA ASN A 153 -61.20 -78.11 45.45
C ASN A 153 -60.04 -77.79 44.49
N ARG A 154 -59.48 -78.80 43.80
CA ARG A 154 -58.44 -78.59 42.77
C ARG A 154 -59.00 -77.78 41.59
N ASN A 155 -60.20 -78.08 41.13
CA ASN A 155 -60.87 -77.33 40.06
C ASN A 155 -61.15 -75.87 40.48
N ALA A 156 -61.60 -75.64 41.72
CA ALA A 156 -61.79 -74.30 42.25
C ALA A 156 -60.47 -73.50 42.31
N ARG A 157 -59.36 -74.12 42.72
CA ARG A 157 -58.02 -73.49 42.71
C ARG A 157 -57.57 -73.15 41.28
N LEU A 158 -57.63 -74.11 40.36
CA LEU A 158 -57.25 -73.90 38.96
C LEU A 158 -58.09 -72.80 38.29
N LYS A 159 -59.39 -72.71 38.59
CA LYS A 159 -60.23 -71.60 38.11
C LYS A 159 -59.78 -70.26 38.66
N LYS A 160 -59.41 -70.18 39.94
CA LYS A 160 -58.88 -68.96 40.55
C LYS A 160 -57.56 -68.54 39.90
N GLU A 161 -56.63 -69.48 39.73
CA GLU A 161 -55.34 -69.26 39.06
C GLU A 161 -55.51 -68.83 37.61
N LEU A 162 -56.46 -69.42 36.87
CA LEU A 162 -56.78 -69.02 35.50
C LEU A 162 -57.27 -67.56 35.44
N VAL A 163 -58.15 -67.15 36.34
CA VAL A 163 -58.65 -65.77 36.41
C VAL A 163 -57.53 -64.79 36.78
N GLU A 164 -56.68 -65.16 37.74
CA GLU A 164 -55.51 -64.35 38.13
C GLU A 164 -54.50 -64.21 36.99
N SER A 165 -54.25 -65.29 36.24
CA SER A 165 -53.40 -65.30 35.05
C SER A 165 -53.98 -64.41 33.95
N GLN A 166 -55.28 -64.54 33.66
CA GLN A 166 -55.97 -63.69 32.68
C GLN A 166 -55.92 -62.20 33.07
N ALA A 167 -56.14 -61.87 34.35
CA ALA A 167 -56.02 -60.51 34.85
C ALA A 167 -54.59 -59.97 34.71
N THR A 168 -53.58 -60.81 34.93
CA THR A 168 -52.17 -60.46 34.76
C THR A 168 -51.83 -60.22 33.30
N CYS A 169 -52.28 -61.09 32.38
CA CYS A 169 -52.12 -60.87 30.94
C CYS A 169 -52.77 -59.54 30.48
N ALA A 170 -53.97 -59.22 30.98
CA ALA A 170 -54.63 -57.95 30.66
C ALA A 170 -53.86 -56.73 31.18
N ARG A 171 -53.21 -56.82 32.36
CA ARG A 171 -52.32 -55.75 32.87
C ARG A 171 -51.08 -55.60 31.99
N LEU A 172 -50.40 -56.70 31.67
CA LEU A 172 -49.20 -56.70 30.83
C LEU A 172 -49.49 -56.17 29.42
N GLN A 173 -50.65 -56.47 28.85
CA GLN A 173 -51.08 -55.91 27.57
C GLN A 173 -51.24 -54.38 27.62
N LYS A 174 -51.79 -53.85 28.72
CA LYS A 174 -51.90 -52.39 28.93
C LYS A 174 -50.53 -51.74 29.11
N GLU A 175 -49.62 -52.38 29.84
CA GLU A 175 -48.26 -51.89 30.01
C GLU A 175 -47.49 -51.90 28.69
N LEU A 176 -47.60 -52.97 27.91
CA LEU A 176 -47.00 -53.04 26.58
C LEU A 176 -47.50 -51.91 25.65
N ALA A 177 -48.80 -51.58 25.69
CA ALA A 177 -49.34 -50.46 24.94
C ALA A 177 -48.73 -49.11 25.39
N ARG A 178 -48.60 -48.89 26.70
CA ARG A 178 -47.95 -47.68 27.25
C ARG A 178 -46.49 -47.57 26.85
N VAL A 179 -45.74 -48.67 26.87
CA VAL A 179 -44.34 -48.69 26.44
C VAL A 179 -44.23 -48.33 24.96
N LYS A 180 -45.09 -48.90 24.09
CA LYS A 180 -45.13 -48.54 22.66
C LYS A 180 -45.40 -47.05 22.42
N ASP A 181 -46.35 -46.47 23.16
CA ASP A 181 -46.64 -45.03 23.08
C ASP A 181 -45.45 -44.19 23.52
N GLN A 182 -44.73 -44.63 24.57
CA GLN A 182 -43.55 -43.95 25.07
C GLN A 182 -42.38 -44.04 24.08
N ASP A 183 -42.15 -45.19 23.48
CA ASP A 183 -41.13 -45.39 22.43
C ASP A 183 -41.41 -44.48 21.24
N GLN A 184 -42.67 -44.37 20.81
CA GLN A 184 -43.04 -43.46 19.72
C GLN A 184 -42.75 -41.99 20.07
N LYS A 185 -43.03 -41.57 21.31
CA LYS A 185 -42.68 -40.22 21.79
C LYS A 185 -41.18 -40.01 21.80
N ASN A 186 -40.41 -40.99 22.29
CA ASN A 186 -38.95 -40.93 22.30
C ASN A 186 -38.37 -40.83 20.89
N CYS A 187 -38.91 -41.57 19.91
CA CYS A 187 -38.53 -41.43 18.50
C CYS A 187 -38.79 -40.02 17.96
N ARG A 188 -39.94 -39.42 18.28
CA ARG A 188 -40.26 -38.03 17.87
C ARG A 188 -39.30 -37.02 18.50
N LEU A 189 -39.02 -37.15 19.80
CA LEU A 189 -38.08 -36.29 20.51
C LEU A 189 -36.64 -36.46 19.98
N SER A 190 -36.23 -37.69 19.68
CA SER A 190 -34.91 -37.96 19.08
C SER A 190 -34.77 -37.33 17.69
N ALA A 191 -35.81 -37.41 16.85
CA ALA A 191 -35.84 -36.75 15.56
C ALA A 191 -35.76 -35.22 15.70
N GLU A 192 -36.51 -34.65 16.64
CA GLU A 192 -36.49 -33.21 16.90
C GLU A 192 -35.14 -32.73 17.45
N ASN A 193 -34.53 -33.47 18.38
CA ASN A 193 -33.18 -33.17 18.85
C ASN A 193 -32.14 -33.23 17.72
N SER A 194 -32.26 -34.19 16.80
CA SER A 194 -31.40 -34.26 15.63
C SER A 194 -31.58 -33.03 14.74
N ARG A 195 -32.83 -32.60 14.51
CA ARG A 195 -33.15 -31.39 13.75
C ARG A 195 -32.56 -30.14 14.41
N LEU A 196 -32.77 -29.96 15.71
CA LEU A 196 -32.25 -28.81 16.46
C LEU A 196 -30.73 -28.79 16.47
N SER A 197 -30.07 -29.95 16.61
CA SER A 197 -28.61 -30.05 16.54
C SER A 197 -28.07 -29.62 15.17
N THR A 198 -28.74 -30.00 14.07
CA THR A 198 -28.34 -29.53 12.73
C THR A 198 -28.54 -28.04 12.53
N LEU A 199 -29.61 -27.45 13.10
CA LEU A 199 -29.85 -26.01 13.04
C LEU A 199 -28.82 -25.22 13.85
N LEU A 200 -28.49 -25.70 15.05
CA LEU A 200 -27.46 -25.10 15.89
C LEU A 200 -26.11 -25.06 15.15
N LYS A 201 -25.71 -26.19 14.56
CA LYS A 201 -24.47 -26.26 13.78
C LYS A 201 -24.44 -25.26 12.62
N ARG A 202 -25.55 -25.10 11.88
CA ARG A 202 -25.64 -24.09 10.81
C ARG A 202 -25.54 -22.67 11.34
N ALA A 203 -26.17 -22.37 12.47
CA ALA A 203 -26.09 -21.07 13.10
C ALA A 203 -24.67 -20.74 13.57
N GLU A 204 -23.95 -21.71 14.12
CA GLU A 204 -22.53 -21.58 14.49
C GLU A 204 -21.64 -21.34 13.27
N GLU A 205 -21.86 -22.08 12.17
CA GLU A 205 -21.16 -21.87 10.89
C GLU A 205 -21.46 -20.49 10.29
N GLU A 206 -22.69 -19.98 10.40
CA GLU A 206 -23.06 -18.62 10.00
C GLU A 206 -22.38 -17.55 10.86
N GLN A 207 -22.38 -17.73 12.18
CA GLN A 207 -21.73 -16.82 13.12
C GLN A 207 -20.23 -16.71 12.82
N GLU A 208 -19.56 -17.83 12.57
CA GLU A 208 -18.13 -17.84 12.24
C GLU A 208 -17.86 -17.19 10.88
N ARG A 209 -18.75 -17.37 9.89
CA ARG A 209 -18.66 -16.65 8.61
C ARG A 209 -18.78 -15.13 8.79
N TYR A 210 -19.76 -14.66 9.57
CA TYR A 210 -19.91 -13.23 9.83
C TYR A 210 -18.74 -12.64 10.61
N LYS A 211 -18.19 -13.39 11.57
CA LYS A 211 -17.00 -12.99 12.33
C LYS A 211 -15.80 -12.82 11.40
N ASN A 212 -15.55 -13.77 10.51
CA ASN A 212 -14.48 -13.70 9.52
C ASN A 212 -14.68 -12.55 8.50
N GLN A 213 -15.92 -12.28 8.08
CA GLN A 213 -16.23 -11.12 7.25
C GLN A 213 -15.96 -9.80 8.00
N ALA A 214 -16.36 -9.69 9.26
CA ALA A 214 -16.12 -8.51 10.08
C ALA A 214 -14.62 -8.24 10.28
N THR A 215 -13.80 -9.28 10.54
CA THR A 215 -12.35 -9.12 10.65
C THR A 215 -11.71 -8.68 9.34
N ASN A 216 -12.16 -9.23 8.21
CA ASN A 216 -11.66 -8.84 6.88
C ASN A 216 -11.99 -7.39 6.56
N LEU A 217 -13.24 -6.98 6.78
CA LEU A 217 -13.67 -5.58 6.57
C LEU A 217 -12.92 -4.62 7.50
N THR A 218 -12.66 -5.02 8.74
CA THR A 218 -11.86 -4.21 9.68
C THR A 218 -10.44 -4.01 9.16
N ALA A 219 -9.80 -5.07 8.65
CA ALA A 219 -8.46 -4.99 8.08
C ALA A 219 -8.42 -4.11 6.81
N GLU A 220 -9.45 -4.18 5.95
CA GLU A 220 -9.57 -3.33 4.77
C GLU A 220 -9.77 -1.86 5.14
N CYS A 221 -10.63 -1.57 6.12
CA CYS A 221 -10.81 -0.22 6.66
C CYS A 221 -9.49 0.36 7.20
N GLU A 222 -8.71 -0.44 7.92
CA GLU A 222 -7.42 0.03 8.44
C GLU A 222 -6.40 0.29 7.32
N LYS A 223 -6.37 -0.56 6.29
CA LYS A 223 -5.56 -0.34 5.09
C LYS A 223 -5.93 0.97 4.38
N LEU A 224 -7.23 1.21 4.16
CA LEU A 224 -7.72 2.44 3.55
C LEU A 224 -7.42 3.67 4.42
N ARG A 225 -7.45 3.51 5.75
CA ARG A 225 -7.07 4.57 6.69
C ARG A 225 -5.59 4.95 6.56
N MET A 226 -4.70 3.96 6.49
CA MET A 226 -3.27 4.20 6.26
C MET A 226 -3.01 4.87 4.91
N GLN A 227 -3.66 4.40 3.84
CA GLN A 227 -3.53 5.01 2.50
C GLN A 227 -4.02 6.46 2.48
N ASN A 228 -5.12 6.78 3.17
CA ASN A 228 -5.58 8.16 3.31
C ASN A 228 -4.59 9.02 4.09
N ALA A 229 -3.96 8.49 5.14
CA ALA A 229 -2.94 9.22 5.89
C ALA A 229 -1.70 9.51 5.05
N GLU A 230 -1.23 8.55 4.25
CA GLU A 230 -0.13 8.73 3.28
C GLU A 230 -0.47 9.78 2.23
N LEU A 231 -1.64 9.69 1.60
CA LEU A 231 -2.10 10.68 0.62
C LEU A 231 -2.22 12.08 1.23
N GLN A 232 -2.68 12.18 2.47
CA GLN A 232 -2.76 13.45 3.19
C GLN A 232 -1.36 14.04 3.45
N ALA A 233 -0.38 13.21 3.81
CA ALA A 233 1.01 13.64 3.98
C ALA A 233 1.61 14.12 2.65
N ASP A 234 1.36 13.41 1.55
CA ASP A 234 1.78 13.79 0.20
C ASP A 234 1.18 15.13 -0.24
N VAL A 235 -0.13 15.33 0.00
CA VAL A 235 -0.81 16.60 -0.31
C VAL A 235 -0.19 17.75 0.48
N ASN A 236 0.09 17.55 1.77
CA ASN A 236 0.73 18.58 2.60
C ASN A 236 2.15 18.89 2.09
N SER A 237 2.96 17.86 1.78
CA SER A 237 4.30 18.05 1.22
C SER A 237 4.27 18.80 -0.11
N ARG A 238 3.32 18.49 -0.99
CA ARG A 238 3.13 19.21 -2.26
C ARG A 238 2.68 20.65 -2.04
N LYS A 239 1.83 20.91 -1.05
CA LYS A 239 1.39 22.25 -0.69
C LYS A 239 2.56 23.11 -0.20
N ASP A 240 3.45 22.55 0.61
CA ASP A 240 4.66 23.24 1.06
C ASP A 240 5.59 23.54 -0.12
N LYS A 241 5.85 22.56 -0.99
CA LYS A 241 6.62 22.77 -2.23
C LYS A 241 6.02 23.83 -3.15
N TYR A 242 4.69 23.88 -3.27
CA TYR A 242 3.99 24.90 -4.05
C TYR A 242 4.22 26.29 -3.46
N LYS A 243 4.14 26.41 -2.13
CA LYS A 243 4.42 27.67 -1.43
C LYS A 243 5.86 28.13 -1.64
N ASP A 244 6.84 27.22 -1.53
CA ASP A 244 8.24 27.53 -1.80
C ASP A 244 8.47 28.01 -3.25
N LEU A 245 7.81 27.38 -4.22
CA LEU A 245 7.87 27.80 -5.62
C LEU A 245 7.22 29.17 -5.83
N GLN A 246 6.09 29.43 -5.19
CA GLN A 246 5.42 30.72 -5.23
C GLN A 246 6.30 31.84 -4.64
N ASP A 247 6.98 31.58 -3.53
CA ASP A 247 7.91 32.53 -2.90
C ASP A 247 9.12 32.81 -3.82
N LYS A 248 9.65 31.76 -4.48
CA LYS A 248 10.71 31.91 -5.49
C LYS A 248 10.27 32.72 -6.71
N GLU A 249 9.07 32.47 -7.22
CA GLU A 249 8.48 33.23 -8.34
C GLU A 249 8.35 34.71 -7.98
N GLN A 250 7.86 35.02 -6.77
CA GLN A 250 7.77 36.39 -6.29
C GLN A 250 9.14 37.06 -6.16
N SER A 251 10.16 36.34 -5.66
CA SER A 251 11.53 36.85 -5.58
C SER A 251 12.08 37.16 -6.97
N ALA A 252 11.98 36.21 -7.90
CA ALA A 252 12.44 36.38 -9.28
C ALA A 252 11.72 37.54 -9.98
N THR A 253 10.42 37.71 -9.71
CA THR A 253 9.65 38.85 -10.25
C THR A 253 10.17 40.18 -9.72
N ARG A 254 10.51 40.28 -8.42
CA ARG A 254 11.10 41.50 -7.85
C ARG A 254 12.48 41.80 -8.44
N GLU A 255 13.31 40.77 -8.59
CA GLU A 255 14.63 40.90 -9.22
C GLU A 255 14.53 41.37 -10.67
N LEU A 256 13.58 40.81 -11.44
CA LEU A 256 13.31 41.23 -12.81
C LEU A 256 12.88 42.70 -12.88
N ILE A 257 12.00 43.15 -11.97
CA ILE A 257 11.58 44.55 -11.89
C ILE A 257 12.78 45.45 -11.60
N ALA A 258 13.62 45.09 -10.62
CA ALA A 258 14.82 45.84 -10.27
C ALA A 258 15.81 45.95 -11.44
N ALA A 259 16.10 44.84 -12.11
CA ALA A 259 16.96 44.82 -13.29
C ALA A 259 16.37 45.65 -14.45
N SER A 260 15.04 45.62 -14.62
CA SER A 260 14.36 46.44 -15.62
C SER A 260 14.45 47.94 -15.31
N THR A 261 14.40 48.34 -14.05
CA THR A 261 14.61 49.74 -13.65
C THR A 261 16.06 50.18 -13.85
N GLU A 262 17.03 49.36 -13.48
CA GLU A 262 18.46 49.64 -13.74
C GLU A 262 18.74 49.78 -15.23
N LEU A 263 18.13 48.94 -16.07
CA LEU A 263 18.25 49.04 -17.52
C LEU A 263 17.68 50.36 -18.06
N GLN A 264 16.53 50.80 -17.55
CA GLN A 264 15.92 52.08 -17.94
C GLN A 264 16.79 53.27 -17.51
N GLU A 265 17.37 53.24 -16.31
CA GLU A 265 18.32 54.26 -15.85
C GLU A 265 19.57 54.30 -16.74
N ALA A 266 20.15 53.14 -17.05
CA ALA A 266 21.29 53.05 -17.95
C ALA A 266 20.96 53.56 -19.37
N GLN A 267 19.76 53.28 -19.88
CA GLN A 267 19.29 53.84 -21.15
C GLN A 267 19.17 55.37 -21.11
N SER A 268 18.64 55.93 -20.02
CA SER A 268 18.54 57.39 -19.81
C SER A 268 19.94 58.04 -19.78
N VAL A 269 20.88 57.44 -19.04
CA VAL A 269 22.28 57.91 -18.99
C VAL A 269 22.93 57.84 -20.37
N ASN A 270 22.77 56.74 -21.10
CA ASN A 270 23.29 56.62 -22.47
C ASN A 270 22.70 57.67 -23.41
N GLN A 271 21.41 57.97 -23.28
CA GLN A 271 20.77 59.03 -24.06
C GLN A 271 21.34 60.42 -23.72
N GLY A 272 21.61 60.68 -22.44
CA GLY A 272 22.31 61.88 -21.98
C GLY A 272 23.70 62.01 -22.58
N LEU A 273 24.52 60.95 -22.48
CA LEU A 273 25.85 60.90 -23.06
C LEU A 273 25.86 61.09 -24.58
N GLU A 274 24.88 60.54 -25.30
CA GLU A 274 24.77 60.74 -26.75
C GLU A 274 24.39 62.19 -27.10
N ASN A 275 23.61 62.87 -26.25
CA ASN A 275 23.32 64.29 -26.39
C ASN A 275 24.57 65.15 -26.11
N ASP A 276 25.31 64.84 -25.04
CA ASP A 276 26.57 65.51 -24.70
C ASP A 276 27.61 65.36 -25.82
N LYS A 277 27.73 64.16 -26.37
CA LYS A 277 28.57 63.88 -27.54
C LYS A 277 28.18 64.75 -28.74
N LYS A 278 26.88 64.92 -29.03
CA LYS A 278 26.42 65.81 -30.11
C LYS A 278 26.74 67.28 -29.81
N ALA A 279 26.59 67.72 -28.56
CA ALA A 279 26.94 69.07 -28.12
C ALA A 279 28.44 69.34 -28.30
N LEU A 280 29.31 68.46 -27.78
CA LEU A 280 30.76 68.53 -27.95
C LEU A 280 31.16 68.49 -29.44
N GLN A 281 30.50 67.67 -30.25
CA GLN A 281 30.74 67.65 -31.70
C GLN A 281 30.41 68.99 -32.37
N SER A 282 29.34 69.66 -31.93
CA SER A 282 28.99 71.00 -32.42
C SER A 282 30.01 72.06 -31.98
N GLU A 283 30.50 71.98 -30.73
CA GLU A 283 31.54 72.87 -30.20
C GLU A 283 32.87 72.70 -30.95
N ILE A 284 33.28 71.46 -31.21
CA ILE A 284 34.45 71.16 -32.06
C ILE A 284 34.30 71.81 -33.44
N ASN A 285 33.10 71.77 -34.05
CA ASN A 285 32.87 72.39 -35.35
C ASN A 285 32.97 73.92 -35.29
N VAL A 286 32.46 74.55 -34.23
CA VAL A 286 32.58 76.00 -33.99
C VAL A 286 34.05 76.38 -33.82
N LEU A 287 34.78 75.69 -32.93
CA LEU A 287 36.21 75.93 -32.70
C LEU A 287 37.03 75.72 -33.97
N LYS A 288 36.71 74.70 -34.77
CA LYS A 288 37.35 74.47 -36.07
C LYS A 288 37.12 75.64 -37.04
N HIS A 289 35.91 76.20 -37.07
CA HIS A 289 35.61 77.38 -37.87
C HIS A 289 36.36 78.63 -37.37
N GLU A 290 36.42 78.82 -36.05
CA GLU A 290 37.18 79.91 -35.41
C GLU A 290 38.67 79.82 -35.73
N VAL A 291 39.27 78.63 -35.63
CA VAL A 291 40.67 78.38 -36.01
C VAL A 291 40.90 78.71 -37.49
N ASN A 292 40.01 78.29 -38.38
CA ASN A 292 40.11 78.63 -39.81
C ASN A 292 40.05 80.15 -40.02
N LYS A 293 39.12 80.85 -39.37
CA LYS A 293 39.00 82.31 -39.44
C LYS A 293 40.24 83.02 -38.92
N LEU A 294 40.78 82.57 -37.78
CA LEU A 294 42.04 83.08 -37.24
C LEU A 294 43.21 82.80 -38.18
N ASN A 295 43.24 81.64 -38.83
CA ASN A 295 44.25 81.32 -39.83
C ASN A 295 44.14 82.23 -41.06
N ASP A 296 42.93 82.47 -41.58
CA ASP A 296 42.69 83.42 -42.67
C ASP A 296 43.13 84.84 -42.29
N ASN A 297 42.79 85.28 -41.07
CA ASN A 297 43.23 86.55 -40.51
C ASN A 297 44.76 86.61 -40.40
N ASN A 298 45.41 85.56 -39.90
CA ASN A 298 46.86 85.50 -39.78
C ASN A 298 47.54 85.54 -41.15
N THR A 299 46.96 84.88 -42.16
CA THR A 299 47.42 84.91 -43.55
C THR A 299 47.27 86.33 -44.14
N SER A 300 46.14 86.98 -43.87
CA SER A 300 45.88 88.37 -44.26
C SER A 300 46.85 89.34 -43.59
N ILE A 301 47.04 89.26 -42.27
CA ILE A 301 48.02 90.06 -41.51
C ILE A 301 49.43 89.80 -42.01
N SER A 302 49.82 88.54 -42.26
CA SER A 302 51.13 88.21 -42.83
C SER A 302 51.32 88.84 -44.21
N SER A 303 50.27 88.84 -45.06
CA SER A 303 50.30 89.53 -46.36
C SER A 303 50.39 91.06 -46.23
N GLN A 304 49.73 91.65 -45.21
CA GLN A 304 49.83 93.07 -44.90
C GLN A 304 51.24 93.42 -44.40
N LEU A 305 51.79 92.61 -43.49
CA LEU A 305 53.14 92.75 -42.95
C LEU A 305 54.20 92.66 -44.05
N ALA A 306 54.05 91.71 -44.98
CA ALA A 306 54.93 91.60 -46.15
C ALA A 306 54.83 92.85 -47.04
N ARG A 307 53.63 93.39 -47.26
CA ARG A 307 53.42 94.64 -48.01
C ARG A 307 54.02 95.85 -47.30
N THR A 308 53.82 96.01 -46.00
CA THR A 308 54.44 97.11 -45.24
C THR A 308 55.94 96.94 -45.17
N ALA A 309 56.49 95.74 -44.99
CA ALA A 309 57.93 95.49 -45.06
C ALA A 309 58.52 95.88 -46.44
N ALA A 310 57.86 95.52 -47.54
CA ALA A 310 58.27 95.92 -48.89
C ALA A 310 58.18 97.45 -49.09
N SER A 311 57.12 98.08 -48.59
CA SER A 311 56.96 99.54 -48.59
C SER A 311 58.08 100.22 -47.79
N LEU A 312 58.38 99.72 -46.59
CA LEU A 312 59.43 100.23 -45.72
C LEU A 312 60.81 100.04 -46.36
N GLN A 313 61.05 98.92 -47.04
CA GLN A 313 62.27 98.71 -47.84
C GLN A 313 62.37 99.71 -49.00
N THR A 314 61.24 100.04 -49.64
CA THR A 314 61.16 101.06 -50.70
C THR A 314 61.46 102.45 -50.14
N VAL A 315 60.81 102.86 -49.06
CA VAL A 315 61.10 104.13 -48.35
C VAL A 315 62.55 104.18 -47.88
N THR A 316 63.11 103.05 -47.42
CA THR A 316 64.53 102.98 -47.02
C THR A 316 65.45 103.20 -48.21
N LYS A 317 65.13 102.65 -49.39
CA LYS A 317 65.84 102.90 -50.65
C LYS A 317 65.68 104.34 -51.12
N GLU A 318 64.50 104.91 -51.00
CA GLU A 318 64.23 106.31 -51.33
C GLU A 318 64.98 107.24 -50.38
N LEU A 319 65.01 106.93 -49.09
CA LEU A 319 65.77 107.68 -48.08
C LEU A 319 67.28 107.56 -48.31
N SER A 320 67.79 106.38 -48.66
CA SER A 320 69.21 106.23 -48.99
C SER A 320 69.57 106.96 -50.28
N ALA A 321 68.71 106.93 -51.29
CA ALA A 321 68.86 107.73 -52.51
C ALA A 321 68.79 109.24 -52.21
N ALA A 322 67.87 109.69 -51.34
CA ALA A 322 67.77 111.07 -50.89
C ALA A 322 69.00 111.50 -50.08
N CYS A 323 69.51 110.65 -49.18
CA CYS A 323 70.76 110.88 -48.45
C CYS A 323 71.96 110.97 -49.41
N GLN A 324 72.01 110.11 -50.43
CA GLN A 324 73.06 110.14 -51.45
C GLN A 324 72.97 111.40 -52.31
N ALA A 325 71.76 111.80 -52.71
CA ALA A 325 71.51 113.09 -53.38
C ALA A 325 71.87 114.28 -52.48
N ASN A 326 71.62 114.20 -51.17
CA ASN A 326 72.04 115.23 -50.21
C ASN A 326 73.56 115.29 -50.05
N LEU A 327 74.24 114.14 -50.10
CA LEU A 327 75.71 114.06 -50.12
C LEU A 327 76.28 114.65 -51.42
N GLU A 328 75.65 114.39 -52.56
CA GLU A 328 75.98 114.98 -53.86
C GLU A 328 75.73 116.49 -53.89
N LEU A 329 74.64 116.96 -53.28
CA LEU A 329 74.36 118.38 -53.11
C LEU A 329 75.39 119.03 -52.18
N ARG A 330 75.76 118.39 -51.07
CA ARG A 330 76.82 118.86 -50.16
C ARG A 330 78.19 118.91 -50.85
N THR A 331 78.53 117.92 -51.67
CA THR A 331 79.78 117.92 -52.45
C THR A 331 79.75 118.98 -53.56
N ARG A 332 78.62 119.20 -54.24
CA ARG A 332 78.44 120.31 -55.19
C ARG A 332 78.54 121.68 -54.51
N ILE A 333 77.96 121.86 -53.33
CA ILE A 333 78.11 123.08 -52.52
C ILE A 333 79.59 123.25 -52.10
N GLY A 334 80.26 122.15 -51.74
CA GLY A 334 81.71 122.14 -51.51
C GLY A 334 82.51 122.61 -52.71
N GLN A 335 82.20 122.09 -53.91
CA GLN A 335 82.87 122.41 -55.18
C GLN A 335 82.56 123.81 -55.73
N LEU A 336 81.39 124.37 -55.43
CA LEU A 336 81.03 125.75 -55.81
C LEU A 336 81.51 126.79 -54.80
N SER A 337 81.67 126.42 -53.53
CA SER A 337 82.20 127.32 -52.51
C SER A 337 83.72 127.51 -52.60
N THR A 338 84.46 126.52 -53.11
CA THR A 338 85.93 126.60 -53.22
C THR A 338 86.40 127.70 -54.18
N PRO A 339 85.85 127.85 -55.40
CA PRO A 339 86.25 128.91 -56.34
C PRO A 339 85.79 130.31 -55.91
N VAL A 340 84.64 130.40 -55.23
CA VAL A 340 84.08 131.67 -54.75
C VAL A 340 84.86 132.19 -53.55
N TRP A 341 85.17 131.33 -52.57
CA TRP A 341 86.04 131.70 -51.45
C TRP A 341 87.46 132.05 -51.93
N TYR A 342 88.00 131.35 -52.93
CA TYR A 342 89.32 131.69 -53.49
C TYR A 342 89.32 133.05 -54.20
N ARG A 343 88.25 133.40 -54.93
CA ARG A 343 88.07 134.72 -55.55
C ARG A 343 87.85 135.83 -54.52
N LEU A 344 87.10 135.56 -53.45
CA LEU A 344 86.85 136.52 -52.38
C LEU A 344 88.13 136.82 -51.59
N ILE A 345 88.94 135.80 -51.28
CA ILE A 345 90.23 135.97 -50.58
C ILE A 345 91.26 136.69 -51.46
N GLN A 346 91.32 136.40 -52.76
CA GLN A 346 92.17 137.11 -53.72
C GLN A 346 91.76 138.59 -53.86
N TRP A 347 90.46 138.87 -53.94
CA TRP A 347 89.93 140.23 -54.01
C TRP A 347 90.20 141.04 -52.73
N ILE A 348 90.05 140.43 -51.55
CA ILE A 348 90.36 141.05 -50.25
C ILE A 348 91.87 141.31 -50.11
N LYS A 349 92.75 140.40 -50.55
CA LYS A 349 94.21 140.61 -50.52
C LYS A 349 94.68 141.73 -51.45
N GLN A 350 94.00 141.95 -52.58
CA GLN A 350 94.39 142.96 -53.57
C GLN A 350 93.90 144.38 -53.23
N LYS A 351 92.87 144.50 -52.38
CA LYS A 351 92.29 145.80 -51.97
C LYS A 351 92.81 146.39 -50.66
N LEU A 352 93.51 145.61 -49.84
CA LEU A 352 93.93 146.02 -48.48
C LEU A 352 95.42 146.35 -48.32
N SER A 353 96.16 146.58 -49.42
CA SER A 353 97.55 147.08 -49.38
C SER A 353 97.66 148.62 -49.42
N GLY A 354 96.54 149.35 -49.33
CA GLY A 354 96.52 150.80 -49.35
C GLY A 354 95.56 151.38 -48.33
N LEU A 355 96.11 151.73 -47.16
CA LEU A 355 95.61 152.70 -46.17
C LEU A 355 94.68 152.21 -45.03
N SER A 356 95.33 152.01 -43.88
CA SER A 356 95.08 152.68 -42.58
C SER A 356 93.74 152.51 -41.83
N ASN A 357 93.88 152.01 -40.59
CA ASN A 357 93.31 152.51 -39.33
C ASN A 357 91.77 152.64 -39.19
N LEU A 358 91.17 151.79 -38.34
CA LEU A 358 90.33 152.14 -37.16
C LEU A 358 89.47 150.95 -36.63
N ARG A 359 89.62 150.66 -35.33
CA ARG A 359 88.55 150.48 -34.31
C ARG A 359 87.61 149.24 -34.35
N ASN A 360 87.82 148.29 -33.40
CA ASN A 360 86.96 147.84 -32.25
C ASN A 360 85.40 147.90 -32.36
N PRO A 361 84.60 147.30 -31.43
CA PRO A 361 84.37 145.89 -31.00
C PRO A 361 82.84 145.55 -30.92
N GLY A 362 82.45 144.29 -30.62
CA GLY A 362 81.07 143.91 -30.16
C GLY A 362 79.96 144.08 -31.21
N LYS A 363 78.70 143.63 -31.07
CA LYS A 363 77.89 142.91 -30.07
C LYS A 363 76.61 142.51 -30.86
N GLU A 364 76.13 141.27 -30.78
CA GLU A 364 74.99 140.83 -29.93
C GLU A 364 73.62 141.03 -30.61
N VAL A 365 72.62 140.32 -30.08
CA VAL A 365 71.18 140.31 -30.39
C VAL A 365 70.76 139.27 -31.45
N SER A 366 70.26 138.08 -31.13
CA SER A 366 69.18 137.63 -30.20
C SER A 366 67.90 137.29 -30.96
N ASP A 367 67.11 136.49 -30.25
CA ASP A 367 65.67 136.25 -30.33
C ASP A 367 65.31 134.95 -31.08
N GLU A 368 65.01 133.91 -30.29
CA GLU A 368 63.65 133.56 -29.84
C GLU A 368 63.04 132.63 -30.91
N GLU A 369 62.33 131.55 -30.62
CA GLU A 369 61.24 131.41 -29.66
C GLU A 369 60.81 129.92 -29.70
N GLU A 370 60.10 129.51 -28.65
CA GLU A 370 59.04 128.48 -28.65
C GLU A 370 59.36 127.03 -29.09
N GLY A 371 59.03 125.98 -28.33
CA GLY A 371 58.15 125.90 -27.17
C GLY A 371 57.34 124.60 -27.22
N MET A 372 57.12 123.99 -26.04
CA MET A 372 55.98 123.13 -25.67
C MET A 372 55.88 121.73 -26.34
N ALA A 373 55.45 120.64 -25.69
CA ALA A 373 54.98 120.38 -24.33
C ALA A 373 54.75 118.86 -24.14
N LEU A 374 55.11 118.38 -22.94
CA LEU A 374 54.34 117.50 -22.02
C LEU A 374 54.01 116.03 -22.36
N ALA A 375 54.40 115.18 -21.39
CA ALA A 375 53.85 113.89 -20.96
C ALA A 375 52.38 114.05 -20.40
N PRO A 376 51.66 113.13 -19.68
CA PRO A 376 52.14 111.97 -18.89
C PRO A 376 51.16 110.76 -18.64
N THR A 377 51.67 109.76 -17.89
CA THR A 377 51.05 108.94 -16.79
C THR A 377 49.72 108.18 -16.91
N GLY A 378 49.70 106.99 -16.29
CA GLY A 378 48.57 106.51 -15.45
C GLY A 378 48.21 105.04 -15.65
N SER A 379 48.66 104.14 -14.75
CA SER A 379 47.85 103.36 -13.77
C SER A 379 47.15 102.14 -14.40
N GLY A 380 47.03 100.97 -13.79
CA GLY A 380 47.24 100.49 -12.43
C GLY A 380 46.21 99.38 -12.17
N ARG A 381 46.64 98.31 -11.46
CA ARG A 381 45.84 97.30 -10.72
C ARG A 381 44.96 96.32 -11.53
N GLU A 382 45.07 94.99 -11.35
CA GLU A 382 44.86 94.11 -10.17
C GLU A 382 43.41 93.58 -10.09
N VAL A 383 43.30 92.28 -9.76
CA VAL A 383 42.16 91.51 -9.21
C VAL A 383 41.22 90.73 -10.16
N GLY A 384 41.10 89.43 -9.86
CA GLY A 384 39.85 88.63 -9.96
C GLY A 384 39.97 87.39 -10.84
N LEU A 385 40.34 86.20 -10.35
CA LEU A 385 39.46 85.20 -9.71
C LEU A 385 38.14 84.97 -10.45
N ALA A 386 38.01 83.84 -11.15
CA ALA A 386 37.19 82.69 -10.76
C ALA A 386 37.52 81.50 -11.67
#